data_AF-A0A7X0D498-F1
#
_entry.id   AF-A0A7X0D498-F1
#
_cell.length_a   1.000
_cell.length_b   1.000
_cell.length_c   1.000
_cell.angle_alpha   90.00
_cell.angle_beta   90.00
_cell.angle_gamma   90.00
#
_symmetry.space_group_name_H-M   'P 1'
#
loop_
_entity.id
_entity.type
_entity.pdbx_description
1 polymer ?
#
loop_
_entity_poly.entity_id
_entity_poly.type
_entity_poly.pdbx_seq_one_letter_code
_entity_poly.pdbx_strand_id
1 'polypeptide(L)' 'MSEYEFTFVLQGISVDDYAVQVPTDELDALISRFHGVFRMSVASHGPDAATAAANVFAHGRKHAPEVRLL' A
#
# COMPACT_ATOMS: atom_id res chain seq x y z
N MET A 1 -19.64 -7.30 0.27
CA MET A 1 -18.33 -7.18 0.96
C MET A 1 -18.19 -5.76 1.43
N SER A 2 -17.57 -5.54 2.58
CA SER A 2 -17.34 -4.20 3.10
C SER A 2 -16.06 -3.63 2.50
N GLU A 3 -16.02 -2.31 2.33
CA GLU A 3 -14.82 -1.56 1.99
C GLU A 3 -14.15 -1.07 3.27
N TYR A 4 -12.82 -1.14 3.30
CA TYR A 4 -11.99 -0.70 4.40
C TYR A 4 -10.88 0.21 3.87
N GLU A 5 -10.63 1.30 4.58
CA GLU A 5 -9.56 2.23 4.26
C GLU A 5 -8.39 2.04 5.24
N PHE A 6 -7.17 2.00 4.69
CA PHE A 6 -5.95 1.77 5.44
C PHE A 6 -4.92 2.86 5.15
N THR A 7 -4.13 3.19 6.16
CA THR A 7 -2.90 3.98 6.00
C THR A 7 -1.73 3.15 6.50
N PHE A 8 -0.80 2.83 5.60
CA PHE A 8 0.43 2.11 5.92
C PHE A 8 1.63 3.05 5.87
N VAL A 9 2.62 2.81 6.72
CA VAL A 9 3.93 3.43 6.56
C VAL A 9 4.74 2.59 5.59
N LEU A 10 5.38 3.22 4.61
CA LEU A 10 6.25 2.54 3.66
C LEU A 10 7.71 2.72 4.10
N GLN A 11 8.46 1.63 4.09
CA GLN A 11 9.91 1.63 4.28
C GLN A 11 10.60 0.92 3.12
N GLY A 12 11.78 1.41 2.71
CA GLY A 12 12.57 0.83 1.62
C GLY A 12 12.19 1.33 0.22
N ILE A 13 11.47 2.45 0.14
CA ILE A 13 11.02 3.07 -1.13
C ILE A 13 11.77 4.38 -1.40
N SER A 14 12.20 4.61 -2.65
CA SER A 14 12.56 5.92 -3.19
C SER A 14 11.45 6.45 -4.09
N VAL A 15 11.25 7.78 -4.15
CA VAL A 15 10.20 8.41 -4.98
C VAL A 15 10.42 8.15 -6.47
N ASP A 16 11.69 7.99 -6.86
CA ASP A 16 12.07 7.73 -8.25
C ASP A 16 11.99 6.24 -8.62
N ASP A 17 11.64 5.37 -7.66
CA ASP A 17 11.50 3.94 -7.91
C ASP A 17 10.15 3.65 -8.58
N TYR A 18 10.20 2.84 -9.63
CA TYR A 18 9.06 2.18 -10.27
C TYR A 18 8.10 1.51 -9.25
N ALA A 19 8.61 1.18 -8.07
CA ALA A 19 7.86 0.64 -6.94
C ALA A 19 6.73 1.56 -6.40
N VAL A 20 6.73 2.87 -6.70
CA VAL A 20 5.65 3.81 -6.35
C VAL A 20 4.51 3.74 -7.37
N GLN A 21 4.81 3.48 -8.65
CA GLN A 21 3.80 3.50 -9.72
C GLN A 21 2.84 2.31 -9.61
N VAL A 22 3.35 1.13 -9.26
CA VAL A 22 2.53 -0.08 -9.24
C VAL A 22 1.43 -0.06 -8.16
N PRO A 23 1.68 0.36 -6.91
CA PRO A 23 0.62 0.53 -5.92
C PRO A 23 -0.42 1.59 -6.33
N THR A 24 0.00 2.68 -6.98
CA THR A 24 -0.94 3.71 -7.43
C THR A 24 -1.81 3.23 -8.58
N ASP A 25 -1.24 2.52 -9.56
CA ASP A 25 -1.97 2.08 -10.75
C ASP A 25 -2.86 0.85 -10.49
N GLU A 26 -2.42 -0.10 -9.64
CA GLU A 26 -3.14 -1.37 -9.42
C GLU A 26 -4.07 -1.34 -8.20
N LEU A 27 -3.76 -0.52 -7.19
CA LEU A 27 -4.53 -0.46 -5.94
C LEU A 27 -5.27 0.88 -5.75
N ASP A 28 -5.18 1.78 -6.74
CA ASP A 28 -5.67 3.16 -6.62
C ASP A 28 -5.11 3.85 -5.36
N ALA A 29 -3.88 3.47 -4.98
CA ALA A 29 -3.28 3.86 -3.72
C ALA A 29 -2.63 5.25 -3.81
N LEU A 30 -2.91 6.09 -2.81
CA LEU A 30 -2.29 7.40 -2.67
C LEU A 30 -1.00 7.28 -1.84
N ILE A 31 0.14 7.50 -2.49
CA ILE A 31 1.43 7.60 -1.80
C ILE A 31 1.74 9.06 -1.50
N SER A 32 2.05 9.35 -0.24
CA SER A 32 2.43 10.69 0.24
C SER A 32 3.71 10.62 1.08
N ARG A 33 4.44 11.74 1.13
CA ARG A 33 5.64 11.88 1.95
C ARG A 33 5.42 12.99 2.98
N PHE A 34 5.51 12.66 4.26
CA PHE A 34 5.35 13.61 5.37
C PHE A 34 6.55 13.52 6.32
N HIS A 35 7.27 14.63 6.51
CA HIS A 35 8.51 14.68 7.33
C HIS A 35 9.54 13.58 6.99
N GLY A 36 9.67 13.24 5.71
CA GLY A 36 10.59 12.19 5.26
C GLY A 36 10.05 10.76 5.35
N VAL A 37 8.87 10.56 5.93
CA VAL A 37 8.20 9.26 6.04
C VAL A 37 7.24 9.07 4.88
N PHE A 38 7.35 7.95 4.19
CA PHE A 38 6.41 7.56 3.15
C PHE A 38 5.18 6.89 3.76
N ARG A 39 4.01 7.26 3.26
CA ARG A 39 2.73 6.69 3.66
C ARG A 39 1.93 6.32 2.43
N MET A 40 1.22 5.20 2.51
CA MET A 40 0.29 4.75 1.49
C MET A 40 -1.11 4.70 2.08
N SER A 41 -2.04 5.41 1.47
CA SER A 41 -3.47 5.30 1.76
C SER A 41 -4.12 4.47 0.68
N VAL A 42 -4.90 3.46 1.05
CA VAL A 42 -5.49 2.51 0.11
C VAL A 42 -6.82 1.99 0.64
N ALA A 43 -7.79 1.86 -0.26
CA ALA A 43 -9.05 1.18 0.02
C ALA A 43 -8.96 -0.30 -0.42
N SER A 44 -9.50 -1.21 0.37
CA SER A 44 -9.57 -2.63 0.00
C SER A 44 -10.86 -3.27 0.50
N HIS A 45 -11.30 -4.29 -0.24
CA HIS A 45 -12.54 -4.99 0.03
C HIS A 45 -12.26 -6.34 0.71
N GLY A 46 -13.11 -6.70 1.67
CA GLY A 46 -13.01 -7.99 2.35
C GLY A 46 -14.24 -8.34 3.18
N PRO A 47 -14.33 -9.60 3.64
CA PRO A 47 -15.33 -10.02 4.63
C PRO A 47 -15.10 -9.35 6.00
N ASP A 48 -13.84 -9.05 6.33
CA ASP A 48 -13.42 -8.32 7.53
C ASP A 48 -12.18 -7.47 7.22
N ALA A 49 -11.83 -6.58 8.16
CA ALA A 49 -10.69 -5.66 8.01
C ALA A 49 -9.35 -6.40 7.90
N ALA A 50 -9.20 -7.55 8.57
CA ALA A 50 -7.96 -8.33 8.53
C ALA A 50 -7.72 -8.94 7.15
N THR A 51 -8.77 -9.48 6.54
CA THR A 51 -8.72 -10.05 5.18
C THR A 51 -8.49 -8.96 4.15
N ALA A 52 -9.15 -7.80 4.28
CA ALA A 52 -8.93 -6.66 3.40
C ALA A 52 -7.47 -6.16 3.48
N ALA A 53 -6.91 -6.04 4.69
CA ALA A 53 -5.49 -5.69 4.87
C ALA A 53 -4.55 -6.76 4.28
N ALA A 54 -4.84 -8.05 4.50
CA ALA A 54 -4.04 -9.14 3.95
C ALA A 54 -3.99 -9.11 2.41
N ASN A 55 -5.09 -8.75 1.75
CA ASN A 55 -5.14 -8.56 0.30
C ASN A 55 -4.17 -7.46 -0.15
N VAL A 56 -4.13 -6.33 0.56
CA VAL A 56 -3.18 -5.24 0.29
C VAL A 56 -1.73 -5.72 0.44
N PHE A 57 -1.41 -6.43 1.54
CA PHE A 57 -0.06 -6.96 1.76
C PHE A 57 0.37 -7.96 0.69
N ALA A 58 -0.54 -8.87 0.28
CA ALA A 58 -0.27 -9.85 -0.76
C ALA A 58 0.01 -9.17 -2.11
N HIS A 59 -0.77 -8.15 -2.44
CA HIS A 59 -0.58 -7.37 -3.66
C HIS A 59 0.73 -6.58 -3.62
N GLY A 60 1.00 -5.88 -2.51
CA GLY A 60 2.24 -5.13 -2.30
C GLY A 60 3.48 -6.03 -2.45
N ARG A 61 3.49 -7.21 -1.82
CA ARG A 61 4.61 -8.16 -1.94
C ARG A 61 4.82 -8.70 -3.35
N LYS A 62 3.75 -8.88 -4.12
CA LYS A 62 3.85 -9.39 -5.50
C LYS A 62 4.54 -8.40 -6.43
N HIS A 63 4.30 -7.11 -6.20
CA HIS A 63 4.68 -6.04 -7.14
C HIS A 63 5.88 -5.20 -6.68
N ALA A 64 6.11 -5.10 -5.37
CA ALA A 64 7.21 -4.36 -4.76
C ALA A 64 7.73 -5.12 -3.52
N PRO A 65 8.37 -6.30 -3.69
CA PRO A 65 8.79 -7.16 -2.58
C PRO A 65 9.82 -6.52 -1.65
N GLU A 66 10.56 -5.53 -2.13
CA GLU A 66 11.49 -4.71 -1.36
C GLU A 66 10.81 -3.68 -0.44
N VAL A 67 9.56 -3.31 -0.73
CA VAL A 67 8.80 -2.33 0.05
C VAL A 67 8.16 -3.01 1.25
N ARG A 68 8.45 -2.47 2.43
CA ARG A 68 7.82 -2.91 3.68
C ARG A 68 6.64 -2.00 4.01
N LEU A 69 5.48 -2.62 4.13
CA LEU A 69 4.26 -2.04 4.70
C LEU A 69 4.30 -2.25 6.22
N LEU A 70 4.33 -1.16 6.98
CA LEU A 70 4.34 -1.11 8.44
C LEU A 70 3.02 -0.58 8.99
#